data_AF-A0AA96NUI9-F1
#
_entry.id   AF-A0AA96NUI9-F1
#
_cell.length_a   1.000
_cell.length_b   1.000
_cell.length_c   1.000
_cell.angle_alpha   90.00
_cell.angle_beta   90.00
_cell.angle_gamma   90.00
#
_symmetry.space_group_name_H-M   'P 1'
#
loop_
_entity.id
_entity.type
_entity.pdbx_description
1 polymer ?
#
loop_
_entity_poly.entity_id
_entity_poly.type
_entity_poly.pdbx_seq_one_letter_code
_entity_poly.pdbx_strand_id
1 'polypeptide(L)'
;MNITQAEFGILGDKNKRIFDEYLSVSGNDKSFPEKKKAELGFYFNIFRSQHDISLKDIPDYIIDGDFNREILGENNDDLGIDAYYVDEENGIIYLYNFKYRHEFNINSQMNPKVLSDVSSFLGALKILKEKNREHKLSKYDLQKYSRKTAGVLEELAGILAEIGATFKIYLVFVSNNMKQLSVKSDEKNICQSVE
;
A
#
# COMPACT_ATOMS: atom_id res chain seq x y z
N MET A 1 -7.11 12.30 17.09
CA MET A 1 -8.57 12.31 17.35
C MET A 1 -9.05 10.86 17.50
N ASN A 2 -9.89 10.53 18.48
CA ASN A 2 -10.41 9.16 18.64
C ASN A 2 -11.64 9.01 17.74
N ILE A 3 -11.67 7.99 16.87
CA ILE A 3 -12.91 7.67 16.14
C ILE A 3 -13.91 7.03 17.12
N THR A 4 -15.16 7.42 17.02
CA THR A 4 -16.31 6.85 17.74
C THR A 4 -16.85 5.62 17.01
N GLN A 5 -17.67 4.81 17.68
CA GLN A 5 -18.37 3.69 17.04
C GLN A 5 -19.28 4.17 15.89
N ALA A 6 -19.89 5.35 16.03
CA ALA A 6 -20.69 5.95 14.97
C ALA A 6 -19.84 6.31 13.74
N GLU A 7 -18.69 6.97 13.95
CA GLU A 7 -17.75 7.30 12.86
C GLU A 7 -17.18 6.05 12.20
N PHE A 8 -16.90 4.99 12.97
CA PHE A 8 -16.48 3.69 12.43
C PHE A 8 -17.55 3.07 11.52
N GLY A 9 -18.83 3.13 11.92
CA GLY A 9 -19.95 2.69 11.09
C GLY A 9 -20.09 3.50 9.80
N ILE A 10 -20.05 4.84 9.91
CA ILE A 10 -20.11 5.76 8.76
C ILE A 10 -18.96 5.50 7.79
N LEU A 11 -17.75 5.26 8.28
CA LEU A 11 -16.61 4.91 7.45
C LEU A 11 -16.83 3.58 6.72
N GLY A 12 -17.37 2.57 7.40
CA GLY A 12 -17.73 1.30 6.79
C GLY A 12 -18.76 1.46 5.66
N ASP A 13 -19.79 2.28 5.86
CA ASP A 13 -20.78 2.57 4.82
C ASP A 13 -20.20 3.38 3.66
N LYS A 14 -19.31 4.32 3.94
CA LYS A 14 -18.56 5.06 2.90
C LYS A 14 -17.72 4.11 2.05
N ASN A 15 -17.00 3.19 2.68
CA ASN A 15 -16.19 2.18 1.99
C ASN A 15 -17.05 1.27 1.11
N LYS A 16 -18.24 0.87 1.55
CA LYS A 16 -19.15 0.09 0.70
C LYS A 16 -19.57 0.87 -0.55
N ARG A 17 -20.00 2.12 -0.38
CA ARG A 17 -20.46 2.98 -1.49
C ARG A 17 -19.38 3.22 -2.54
N ILE A 18 -18.15 3.54 -2.12
CA ILE A 18 -17.04 3.76 -3.04
C ILE A 18 -16.65 2.46 -3.79
N PHE A 19 -16.79 1.30 -3.14
CA PHE A 19 -16.54 0.03 -3.80
C PHE A 19 -17.65 -0.31 -4.81
N ASP A 20 -18.91 -0.05 -4.49
CA ASP A 20 -20.03 -0.20 -5.45
C ASP A 20 -19.84 0.75 -6.66
N GLU A 21 -19.37 1.98 -6.43
CA GLU A 21 -19.00 2.92 -7.51
C GLU A 21 -17.89 2.34 -8.39
N TYR A 22 -16.83 1.77 -7.78
CA TYR A 22 -15.77 1.06 -8.50
C TYR A 22 -16.32 -0.09 -9.37
N LEU A 23 -17.18 -0.96 -8.81
CA LEU A 23 -17.79 -2.06 -9.59
C LEU A 23 -18.57 -1.52 -10.79
N SER A 24 -19.32 -0.43 -10.60
CA SER A 24 -20.07 0.22 -11.68
C SER A 24 -19.18 0.79 -12.79
N VAL A 25 -18.05 1.43 -12.45
CA VAL A 25 -17.18 2.06 -13.47
C VAL A 25 -16.18 1.09 -14.10
N SER A 26 -15.83 0.01 -13.40
CA SER A 26 -14.95 -1.04 -13.92
C SER A 26 -15.66 -2.06 -14.81
N GLY A 27 -17.00 -2.11 -14.75
CA GLY A 27 -17.79 -3.15 -15.42
C GLY A 27 -17.65 -4.52 -14.76
N ASN A 28 -17.16 -4.58 -13.52
CA ASN A 28 -17.01 -5.81 -12.76
C ASN A 28 -18.38 -6.22 -12.17
N ASP A 29 -18.92 -7.33 -12.64
CA ASP A 29 -20.24 -7.86 -12.29
C ASP A 29 -20.21 -8.85 -11.11
N LYS A 30 -19.04 -9.06 -10.48
CA LYS A 30 -18.90 -9.91 -9.30
C LYS A 30 -19.75 -9.38 -8.15
N SER A 31 -20.44 -10.29 -7.48
CA SER A 31 -21.18 -10.00 -6.25
C SER A 31 -20.32 -10.25 -5.03
N PHE A 32 -20.30 -9.29 -4.10
CA PHE A 32 -19.52 -9.35 -2.87
C PHE A 32 -20.41 -9.19 -1.64
N PRO A 33 -20.17 -9.94 -0.54
CA PRO A 33 -20.83 -9.69 0.73
C PRO A 33 -20.54 -8.28 1.25
N GLU A 34 -21.50 -7.67 1.95
CA GLU A 34 -21.37 -6.29 2.48
C GLU A 34 -20.13 -6.06 3.35
N LYS A 35 -19.73 -7.06 4.15
CA LYS A 35 -18.50 -6.98 4.95
C LYS A 35 -17.25 -6.90 4.07
N LYS A 36 -17.25 -7.62 2.94
CA LYS A 36 -16.14 -7.67 2.00
C LYS A 36 -16.07 -6.39 1.16
N LYS A 37 -17.22 -5.84 0.76
CA LYS A 37 -17.28 -4.50 0.14
C LYS A 37 -16.70 -3.42 1.03
N ALA A 38 -17.02 -3.44 2.33
CA ALA A 38 -16.48 -2.46 3.29
C ALA A 38 -14.96 -2.58 3.48
N GLU A 39 -14.43 -3.81 3.45
CA GLU A 39 -13.00 -4.11 3.53
C GLU A 39 -12.28 -3.69 2.24
N LEU A 40 -12.73 -4.14 1.07
CA LEU A 40 -12.09 -3.80 -0.21
C LEU A 40 -12.20 -2.30 -0.51
N GLY A 41 -13.36 -1.70 -0.24
CA GLY A 41 -13.60 -0.27 -0.39
C GLY A 41 -12.75 0.62 0.53
N PHE A 42 -12.18 0.06 1.60
CA PHE A 42 -11.23 0.78 2.43
C PHE A 42 -9.99 1.22 1.63
N TYR A 43 -9.46 0.32 0.79
CA TYR A 43 -8.29 0.59 -0.06
C TYR A 43 -8.59 1.78 -0.99
N PHE A 44 -9.74 1.76 -1.66
CA PHE A 44 -10.19 2.83 -2.55
C PHE A 44 -10.40 4.17 -1.81
N ASN A 45 -11.00 4.13 -0.62
CA ASN A 45 -11.24 5.34 0.16
C ASN A 45 -9.92 5.99 0.62
N ILE A 46 -8.91 5.20 0.99
CA ILE A 46 -7.59 5.74 1.30
C ILE A 46 -6.97 6.38 0.07
N PHE A 47 -6.90 5.68 -1.06
CA PHE A 47 -6.32 6.22 -2.28
C PHE A 47 -6.99 7.51 -2.75
N ARG A 48 -8.32 7.55 -2.89
CA ARG A 48 -9.05 8.78 -3.29
C ARG A 48 -8.90 9.94 -2.31
N SER A 49 -8.53 9.67 -1.06
CA SER A 49 -8.31 10.70 -0.04
C SER A 49 -6.91 11.29 -0.05
N GLN A 50 -5.94 10.55 -0.61
CA GLN A 50 -4.52 10.92 -0.59
C GLN A 50 -4.02 11.33 -1.97
N HIS A 51 -4.57 10.74 -3.03
CA HIS A 51 -4.07 10.85 -4.40
C HIS A 51 -5.21 11.12 -5.37
N ASP A 52 -4.91 11.87 -6.44
CA ASP A 52 -5.86 12.16 -7.51
C ASP A 52 -5.86 11.04 -8.56
N ILE A 53 -6.36 9.87 -8.16
CA ILE A 53 -6.42 8.66 -9.01
C ILE A 53 -7.87 8.29 -9.28
N SER A 54 -8.16 7.93 -10.52
CA SER A 54 -9.49 7.44 -10.89
C SER A 54 -9.81 6.11 -10.19
N LEU A 55 -11.08 5.86 -9.89
CA LEU A 55 -11.50 4.60 -9.24
C LEU A 55 -11.09 3.36 -10.05
N LYS A 56 -11.12 3.46 -11.38
CA LYS A 56 -10.78 2.37 -12.28
C LYS A 56 -9.30 1.97 -12.16
N ASP A 57 -8.42 2.93 -11.87
CA ASP A 57 -6.97 2.74 -11.92
C ASP A 57 -6.38 2.38 -10.56
N ILE A 58 -7.10 2.62 -9.45
CA ILE A 58 -6.67 2.23 -8.09
C ILE A 58 -6.20 0.77 -7.98
N PRO A 59 -6.85 -0.25 -8.60
CA PRO A 59 -6.38 -1.62 -8.55
C PRO A 59 -4.95 -1.85 -9.05
N ASP A 60 -4.41 -0.98 -9.92
CA ASP A 60 -3.05 -1.10 -10.45
C ASP A 60 -1.98 -0.81 -9.38
N TYR A 61 -2.35 -0.03 -8.36
CA TYR A 61 -1.51 0.36 -7.24
C TYR A 61 -1.55 -0.62 -6.07
N ILE A 62 -2.50 -1.56 -6.05
CA ILE A 62 -2.72 -2.49 -4.93
C ILE A 62 -2.05 -3.83 -5.23
N ILE A 63 -1.07 -4.22 -4.41
CA ILE A 63 -0.38 -5.51 -4.53
C ILE A 63 -0.75 -6.50 -3.42
N ASP A 64 -1.59 -6.10 -2.46
CA ASP A 64 -2.15 -6.97 -1.42
C ASP A 64 -2.66 -8.31 -1.98
N GLY A 65 -2.19 -9.41 -1.40
CA GLY A 65 -2.48 -10.75 -1.90
C GLY A 65 -3.96 -11.13 -1.86
N ASP A 66 -4.68 -10.68 -0.82
CA ASP A 66 -6.11 -10.95 -0.66
C ASP A 66 -6.94 -10.12 -1.63
N PHE A 67 -6.61 -8.83 -1.79
CA PHE A 67 -7.26 -7.96 -2.77
C PHE A 67 -7.11 -8.51 -4.19
N ASN A 68 -5.89 -8.86 -4.61
CA ASN A 68 -5.63 -9.36 -5.96
C ASN A 68 -6.37 -10.65 -6.24
N ARG A 69 -6.47 -11.55 -5.25
CA ARG A 69 -7.23 -12.79 -5.38
C ARG A 69 -8.72 -12.53 -5.59
N GLU A 70 -9.31 -11.62 -4.81
CA GLU A 70 -10.75 -11.32 -4.87
C GLU A 70 -11.13 -10.56 -6.16
N ILE A 71 -10.34 -9.54 -6.52
CA ILE A 71 -10.64 -8.65 -7.64
C ILE A 71 -10.19 -9.25 -8.97
N LEU A 72 -8.92 -9.67 -9.07
CA LEU A 72 -8.29 -10.12 -10.31
C LEU A 72 -8.27 -11.64 -10.47
N GLY A 73 -8.50 -12.41 -9.40
CA GLY A 73 -8.37 -13.86 -9.44
C GLY A 73 -6.91 -14.33 -9.45
N GLU A 74 -5.97 -13.46 -9.08
CA GLU A 74 -4.53 -13.73 -9.12
C GLU A 74 -3.97 -13.85 -7.70
N ASN A 75 -3.11 -14.83 -7.46
CA ASN A 75 -2.36 -14.92 -6.21
C ASN A 75 -1.16 -13.97 -6.26
N ASN A 76 -0.96 -13.20 -5.20
CA ASN A 76 0.20 -12.34 -5.04
C ASN A 76 0.80 -12.47 -3.64
N ASP A 77 2.12 -12.33 -3.54
CA ASP A 77 2.86 -12.24 -2.28
C ASP A 77 3.45 -10.83 -2.20
N ASP A 78 2.83 -9.99 -1.39
CA ASP A 78 3.08 -8.54 -1.29
C ASP A 78 4.27 -8.16 -0.41
N LEU A 79 4.87 -9.13 0.30
CA LEU A 79 5.99 -8.93 1.20
C LEU A 79 5.73 -7.86 2.29
N GLY A 80 4.46 -7.67 2.66
CA GLY A 80 3.99 -6.74 3.68
C GLY A 80 3.61 -5.34 3.19
N ILE A 81 3.73 -5.04 1.90
CA ILE A 81 3.29 -3.76 1.32
C ILE A 81 2.01 -3.99 0.51
N ASP A 82 0.89 -3.51 1.01
CA ASP A 82 -0.43 -3.78 0.42
C ASP A 82 -0.68 -2.92 -0.83
N ALA A 83 -0.06 -1.74 -0.90
CA ALA A 83 -0.15 -0.86 -2.06
C ALA A 83 1.03 0.11 -2.16
N TYR A 84 1.23 0.71 -3.32
CA TYR A 84 2.27 1.71 -3.56
C TYR A 84 1.73 2.90 -4.37
N TYR A 85 2.38 4.04 -4.28
CA TYR A 85 2.14 5.18 -5.18
C TYR A 85 3.43 5.96 -5.38
N VAL A 86 3.69 6.39 -6.62
CA VAL A 86 4.85 7.19 -6.98
C VAL A 86 4.36 8.58 -7.39
N ASP A 87 4.75 9.57 -6.61
CA ASP A 87 4.62 10.98 -6.94
C ASP A 87 5.96 11.45 -7.54
N GLU A 88 6.06 11.36 -8.87
CA GLU A 88 7.27 11.76 -9.59
C GLU A 88 7.51 13.27 -9.50
N GLU A 89 6.44 14.08 -9.44
CA GLU A 89 6.53 15.54 -9.38
C GLU A 89 7.24 16.01 -8.10
N ASN A 90 6.90 15.39 -6.97
CA ASN A 90 7.47 15.74 -5.67
C ASN A 90 8.65 14.84 -5.26
N GLY A 91 8.98 13.81 -6.05
CA GLY A 91 10.01 12.84 -5.72
C GLY A 91 9.64 12.02 -4.47
N ILE A 92 8.42 11.52 -4.40
CA ILE A 92 7.91 10.79 -3.23
C ILE A 92 7.39 9.41 -3.63
N ILE A 93 7.81 8.37 -2.91
CA ILE A 93 7.25 7.02 -2.99
C ILE A 93 6.48 6.76 -1.70
N TYR A 94 5.21 6.42 -1.82
CA TYR A 94 4.39 5.96 -0.72
C TYR A 94 4.27 4.44 -0.77
N LEU A 95 4.60 3.77 0.32
CA LEU A 95 4.40 2.34 0.50
C LEU A 95 3.40 2.13 1.63
N TYR A 96 2.26 1.54 1.31
CA TYR A 96 1.14 1.38 2.23
C TYR A 96 1.12 -0.01 2.85
N ASN A 97 0.79 -0.06 4.14
CA ASN A 97 0.31 -1.27 4.79
C ASN A 97 -1.02 -0.96 5.49
N PHE A 98 -2.05 -1.66 5.07
CA PHE A 98 -3.44 -1.53 5.44
C PHE A 98 -3.84 -2.63 6.41
N LYS A 99 -4.55 -2.25 7.47
CA LYS A 99 -5.15 -3.20 8.42
C LYS A 99 -6.61 -2.84 8.64
N TYR A 100 -7.48 -3.44 7.84
CA TYR A 100 -8.93 -3.32 8.03
C TYR A 100 -9.40 -4.18 9.21
N ARG A 101 -10.36 -3.67 9.97
CA ARG A 101 -10.93 -4.30 11.16
C ARG A 101 -12.44 -4.30 10.99
N HIS A 102 -13.06 -5.47 11.13
CA HIS A 102 -14.53 -5.59 11.02
C HIS A 102 -15.26 -5.12 12.28
N GLU A 103 -14.56 -5.05 13.41
CA GLU A 103 -15.13 -4.71 14.69
C GLU A 103 -14.43 -3.48 15.28
N PHE A 104 -15.24 -2.57 15.83
CA PHE A 104 -14.73 -1.39 16.51
C PHE A 104 -14.08 -1.80 17.83
N ASN A 105 -12.84 -1.36 18.04
CA ASN A 105 -12.15 -1.56 19.31
C ASN A 105 -11.40 -0.27 19.67
N ILE A 106 -11.89 0.42 20.69
CA ILE A 106 -11.30 1.69 21.18
C ILE A 106 -9.89 1.53 21.75
N ASN A 107 -9.54 0.31 22.17
CA ASN A 107 -8.23 -0.05 22.71
C ASN A 107 -7.30 -0.62 21.63
N SER A 108 -7.70 -0.62 20.36
CA SER A 108 -6.84 -1.06 19.26
C SER A 108 -5.60 -0.19 19.20
N GLN A 109 -4.44 -0.83 19.23
CA GLN A 109 -3.14 -0.20 19.02
C GLN A 109 -2.48 -0.78 17.79
N MET A 110 -1.63 0.04 17.15
CA MET A 110 -0.79 -0.45 16.06
C MET A 110 0.15 -1.52 16.62
N ASN A 111 0.16 -2.68 15.98
CA ASN A 111 1.06 -3.75 16.37
C ASN A 111 2.52 -3.31 16.07
N PRO A 112 3.44 -3.30 17.05
CA PRO A 112 4.85 -2.96 16.81
C PRO A 112 5.52 -3.83 15.74
N LYS A 113 5.00 -5.04 15.49
CA LYS A 113 5.48 -5.96 14.45
C LYS A 113 5.25 -5.43 13.02
N VAL A 114 4.45 -4.38 12.83
CA VAL A 114 4.17 -3.83 11.50
C VAL A 114 5.45 -3.39 10.76
N LEU A 115 6.48 -2.94 11.47
CA LEU A 115 7.79 -2.66 10.85
C LEU A 115 8.51 -3.93 10.37
N SER A 116 8.32 -5.05 11.06
CA SER A 116 8.82 -6.36 10.62
C SER A 116 8.04 -6.87 9.42
N ASP A 117 6.73 -6.58 9.34
CA ASP A 117 5.88 -7.03 8.24
C ASP A 117 6.41 -6.47 6.90
N VAL A 118 6.81 -5.19 6.85
CA VAL A 118 7.32 -4.53 5.62
C VAL A 118 8.80 -4.78 5.31
N SER A 119 9.55 -5.38 6.24
CA SER A 119 11.01 -5.50 6.14
C SER A 119 11.46 -6.34 4.94
N SER A 120 10.67 -7.36 4.58
CA SER A 120 10.91 -8.22 3.42
C SER A 120 10.89 -7.42 2.11
N PHE A 121 9.87 -6.58 1.92
CA PHE A 121 9.76 -5.71 0.74
C PHE A 121 10.94 -4.72 0.67
N LEU A 122 11.25 -4.05 1.79
CA LEU A 122 12.34 -3.06 1.83
C LEU A 122 13.72 -3.68 1.60
N GLY A 123 13.96 -4.88 2.16
CA GLY A 123 15.18 -5.63 1.92
C GLY A 123 15.31 -6.03 0.45
N ALA A 124 14.22 -6.51 -0.17
CA ALA A 124 14.17 -6.82 -1.59
C ALA A 124 14.47 -5.59 -2.45
N LEU A 125 13.78 -4.48 -2.21
CA LEU A 125 13.95 -3.22 -2.94
C LEU A 125 15.38 -2.71 -2.84
N LYS A 126 15.98 -2.74 -1.64
CA LYS A 126 17.37 -2.32 -1.44
C LYS A 126 18.33 -3.13 -2.31
N ILE A 127 18.21 -4.46 -2.30
CA ILE A 127 19.09 -5.36 -3.07
C ILE A 127 18.90 -5.12 -4.58
N LEU A 128 17.66 -5.02 -5.04
CA LEU A 128 17.35 -4.82 -6.45
C LEU A 128 17.80 -3.46 -6.96
N LYS A 129 17.65 -2.40 -6.16
CA LYS A 129 18.15 -1.07 -6.48
C LYS A 129 19.66 -1.07 -6.72
N GLU A 130 20.46 -1.64 -5.80
CA GLU A 130 21.92 -1.66 -5.97
C GLU A 130 22.32 -2.49 -7.20
N LYS A 131 21.66 -3.64 -7.43
CA LYS A 131 21.87 -4.40 -8.66
C LYS A 131 21.57 -3.59 -9.91
N ASN A 132 20.45 -2.86 -9.92
CA ASN A 132 20.00 -2.10 -11.07
C ASN A 132 20.91 -0.91 -11.41
N ARG A 133 21.69 -0.41 -10.43
CA ARG A 133 22.75 0.61 -10.67
C ARG A 133 23.93 0.05 -11.45
N GLU A 134 24.30 -1.21 -11.20
CA GLU A 134 25.42 -1.87 -11.87
C GLU A 134 25.00 -2.42 -13.23
N HIS A 135 23.87 -3.14 -13.25
CA HIS A 135 23.35 -3.84 -14.42
C HIS A 135 21.83 -3.84 -14.40
N LYS A 136 21.20 -3.59 -15.56
CA LYS A 136 19.75 -3.64 -15.69
C LYS A 136 19.20 -4.97 -15.16
N LEU A 137 18.19 -4.90 -14.30
CA LEU A 137 17.55 -6.09 -13.71
C LEU A 137 17.08 -7.07 -14.78
N SER A 138 17.26 -8.36 -14.50
CA SER A 138 16.82 -9.45 -15.36
C SER A 138 15.62 -10.18 -14.76
N LYS A 139 14.93 -10.97 -15.60
CA LYS A 139 13.87 -11.88 -15.13
C LYS A 139 14.35 -12.83 -14.03
N TYR A 140 15.63 -13.22 -14.04
CA TYR A 140 16.20 -14.11 -13.03
C TYR A 140 16.29 -13.45 -11.66
N ASP A 141 16.58 -12.15 -11.59
CA ASP A 141 16.63 -11.42 -10.32
C ASP A 141 15.26 -11.33 -9.65
N LEU A 142 14.21 -11.32 -10.46
CA LEU A 142 12.83 -11.12 -10.05
C LEU A 142 12.03 -12.43 -9.90
N GLN A 143 12.55 -13.56 -10.40
CA GLN A 143 11.80 -14.83 -10.53
C GLN A 143 11.26 -15.41 -9.20
N LYS A 144 11.83 -15.00 -8.07
CA LYS A 144 11.42 -15.45 -6.74
C LYS A 144 10.23 -14.66 -6.17
N TYR A 145 9.85 -13.55 -6.81
CA TYR A 145 8.74 -12.71 -6.41
C TYR A 145 7.51 -13.01 -7.28
N SER A 146 6.34 -12.86 -6.69
CA SER A 146 5.07 -12.91 -7.42
C SER A 146 5.02 -11.83 -8.50
N ARG A 147 4.28 -12.07 -9.60
CA ARG A 147 4.33 -11.23 -10.81
C ARG A 147 4.09 -9.74 -10.52
N LYS A 148 3.08 -9.41 -9.71
CA LYS A 148 2.72 -8.02 -9.44
C LYS A 148 3.76 -7.36 -8.55
N THR A 149 4.15 -8.02 -7.46
CA THR A 149 5.23 -7.55 -6.58
C THR A 149 6.56 -7.39 -7.31
N ALA A 150 6.90 -8.30 -8.23
CA ALA A 150 8.08 -8.20 -9.07
C ALA A 150 8.06 -6.95 -9.94
N GLY A 151 6.92 -6.63 -10.57
CA GLY A 151 6.76 -5.42 -11.37
C GLY A 151 6.97 -4.15 -10.57
N VAL A 152 6.37 -4.06 -9.39
CA VAL A 152 6.55 -2.89 -8.49
C VAL A 152 8.00 -2.79 -8.02
N LEU A 153 8.62 -3.90 -7.61
CA LEU A 153 10.02 -3.90 -7.19
C LEU A 153 10.96 -3.48 -8.33
N GLU A 154 10.70 -3.90 -9.55
CA GLU A 154 11.47 -3.51 -10.74
C GLU A 154 11.34 -2.01 -11.02
N GLU A 155 10.12 -1.48 -11.01
CA GLU A 155 9.83 -0.06 -11.21
C GLU A 155 10.54 0.81 -10.17
N LEU A 156 10.30 0.54 -8.89
CA LEU A 156 10.87 1.32 -7.80
C LEU A 156 12.40 1.20 -7.75
N ALA A 157 12.97 0.02 -8.05
CA ALA A 157 14.41 -0.15 -8.17
C ALA A 157 14.98 0.63 -9.37
N GLY A 158 14.22 0.76 -10.46
CA GLY A 158 14.48 1.65 -11.60
C GLY A 158 14.66 3.09 -11.15
N ILE A 159 13.59 3.64 -10.58
CA ILE A 159 13.53 5.03 -10.11
C ILE A 159 14.65 5.34 -9.12
N LEU A 160 14.86 4.46 -8.14
CA LEU A 160 15.85 4.68 -7.06
C LEU A 160 17.31 4.43 -7.50
N ALA A 161 17.53 3.77 -8.63
CA ALA A 161 18.87 3.53 -9.17
C ALA A 161 19.38 4.71 -10.01
N GLU A 162 18.50 5.56 -10.51
CA GLU A 162 18.86 6.68 -11.38
C GLU A 162 19.82 7.66 -10.69
N ILE A 163 20.89 8.04 -11.41
CA ILE A 163 21.93 8.92 -10.88
C ILE A 163 21.32 10.31 -10.64
N GLY A 164 21.41 10.80 -9.40
CA GLY A 164 20.88 12.11 -9.02
C GLY A 164 19.40 12.09 -8.61
N ALA A 165 18.72 10.96 -8.69
CA ALA A 165 17.35 10.84 -8.19
C ALA A 165 17.29 11.00 -6.67
N THR A 166 16.46 11.93 -6.19
CA THR A 166 16.25 12.17 -4.76
C THR A 166 14.80 11.86 -4.40
N PHE A 167 14.48 10.58 -4.25
CA PHE A 167 13.16 10.15 -3.78
C PHE A 167 13.13 9.97 -2.27
N LYS A 168 12.04 10.42 -1.65
CA LYS A 168 11.70 10.10 -0.25
C LYS A 168 10.73 8.93 -0.23
N ILE A 169 10.98 7.96 0.65
CA ILE A 169 10.07 6.83 0.87
C ILE A 169 9.27 7.08 2.16
N TYR A 170 7.95 7.14 2.05
CA TYR A 170 7.04 7.16 3.19
C TYR A 170 6.39 5.78 3.37
N LEU A 171 6.62 5.20 4.54
CA LEU A 171 5.89 4.03 4.99
C LEU A 171 4.59 4.50 5.66
N VAL A 172 3.47 4.19 5.05
CA VAL A 172 2.14 4.67 5.48
C VAL A 172 1.33 3.50 6.02
N PHE A 173 1.17 3.50 7.34
CA PHE A 173 0.42 2.47 8.05
C PHE A 173 -0.98 2.96 8.36
N VAL A 174 -2.00 2.30 7.81
CA VAL A 174 -3.39 2.75 7.92
C VAL A 174 -4.27 1.64 8.47
N SER A 175 -5.10 1.97 9.44
CA SER A 175 -6.15 1.10 9.96
C SER A 175 -7.43 1.91 10.12
N ASN A 176 -8.58 1.28 9.83
CA ASN A 176 -9.90 1.88 10.00
C ASN A 176 -10.34 1.99 11.46
N ASN A 177 -9.52 1.53 12.41
CA ASN A 177 -9.81 1.62 13.84
C ASN A 177 -8.73 2.35 14.67
N MET A 178 -7.70 2.88 14.01
CA MET A 178 -6.58 3.47 14.72
C MET A 178 -6.84 4.93 15.11
N LYS A 179 -6.46 5.25 16.35
CA LYS A 179 -6.13 6.63 16.74
C LYS A 179 -4.93 7.07 15.90
N GLN A 180 -5.01 8.26 15.33
CA GLN A 180 -3.87 8.94 14.71
C GLN A 180 -2.65 8.84 15.65
N LEU A 181 -1.56 8.22 15.20
CA LEU A 181 -0.31 8.21 15.95
C LEU A 181 0.20 9.65 16.02
N SER A 182 0.21 10.23 17.22
CA SER A 182 1.16 11.30 17.50
C SER A 182 2.54 10.65 17.57
N VAL A 183 3.22 10.54 16.44
CA VAL A 183 4.67 10.33 16.47
C VAL A 183 5.22 11.63 17.04
N LYS A 184 5.59 11.62 18.33
CA LYS A 184 6.56 12.62 18.80
C LYS A 184 7.81 12.36 17.99
N SER A 185 8.11 13.27 17.09
CA SER A 185 9.33 13.29 16.31
C SER A 185 10.49 13.61 17.24
N ASP A 186 10.88 12.66 18.08
CA ASP A 186 12.22 12.62 18.64
C ASP A 186 13.08 11.87 17.60
N GLU A 187 13.68 12.69 16.74
CA GLU A 187 14.91 12.45 15.98
C GLU A 187 15.26 11.00 15.64
N LYS A 188 14.99 10.58 14.40
CA LYS A 188 15.96 9.75 13.67
C LYS A 188 16.12 10.25 12.25
N ASN A 189 17.20 11.00 12.04
CA ASN A 189 17.91 11.04 10.78
C ASN A 189 18.02 9.61 10.23
N ILE A 190 17.27 9.32 9.16
CA ILE A 190 17.69 8.34 8.16
C ILE A 190 17.90 9.12 6.87
N CYS A 191 18.82 10.06 6.95
CA CYS A 191 19.65 10.48 5.83
C CYS A 191 21.08 10.29 6.33
N GLN A 192 21.57 9.05 6.23
CA GLN A 192 23.00 8.84 6.08
C GLN A 192 23.23 8.61 4.60
N SER A 193 23.69 9.68 3.96
CA SER A 193 24.63 9.59 2.86
C SER A 193 25.65 8.49 3.18
N VAL A 194 25.72 7.49 2.32
CA VAL A 194 26.87 6.59 2.28
C VAL A 194 27.62 7.02 1.02
N GLU A 195 28.74 7.70 1.25
CA GLU A 195 29.82 7.86 0.27
C GLU A 195 30.35 6.51 -0.20
#